data_AF-A0A257YBN7-F1
#
_entry.id   AF-A0A257YBN7-F1
#
_cell.length_a   1.000
_cell.length_b   1.000
_cell.length_c   1.000
_cell.angle_alpha   90.00
_cell.angle_beta   90.00
_cell.angle_gamma   90.00
#
_symmetry.space_group_name_H-M   'P 1'
#
loop_
_entity.id
_entity.type
_entity.pdbx_description
1 polymer ?
#
loop_
_entity_poly.entity_id
_entity_poly.type
_entity_poly.pdbx_seq_one_letter_code
_entity_poly.pdbx_strand_id
1 'polypeptide(L)'
;MTLTPLEQEVLRAFEAEFGGIGFPPPEAFMVTGRENTGAGRFTDLVSEAQVSHKGPCGLSAIIQMDGLQHGLGALVFLSEGKPDALELHLWGDDAWDGVERPWKIVPRAEATHA
;
A
#
# COMPACT_ATOMS: atom_id res chain seq x y z
N MET A 1 6.22 3.29 -15.38
CA MET A 1 4.78 2.97 -15.31
C MET A 1 4.10 4.03 -14.44
N THR A 2 2.77 4.16 -14.46
CA THR A 2 2.05 5.03 -13.50
C THR A 2 1.49 4.20 -12.36
N LEU A 3 1.21 4.84 -11.22
CA LEU A 3 0.43 4.23 -10.13
C LEU A 3 -0.95 3.77 -10.64
N THR A 4 -1.46 2.67 -10.09
CA THR A 4 -2.87 2.30 -10.30
C THR A 4 -3.78 3.17 -9.41
N PRO A 5 -5.09 3.21 -9.66
CA PRO A 5 -6.02 3.91 -8.78
C PRO A 5 -5.94 3.46 -7.32
N LEU A 6 -5.82 2.14 -7.06
CA LEU A 6 -5.66 1.63 -5.71
C LEU A 6 -4.38 2.13 -5.05
N GLU A 7 -3.24 2.00 -5.73
CA GLU A 7 -1.94 2.42 -5.15
C GLU A 7 -1.88 3.91 -4.91
N GLN A 8 -2.50 4.70 -5.80
CA GLN A 8 -2.55 6.14 -5.64
C GLN A 8 -3.30 6.51 -4.34
N GLU A 9 -4.44 5.89 -4.07
CA GLU A 9 -5.19 6.14 -2.83
C GLU A 9 -4.53 5.52 -1.59
N VAL A 10 -3.86 4.37 -1.72
CA VAL A 10 -3.06 3.79 -0.63
C VAL A 10 -1.90 4.70 -0.26
N LEU A 11 -1.15 5.22 -1.23
CA LEU A 11 -0.07 6.17 -0.96
C LEU A 11 -0.59 7.49 -0.39
N ARG A 12 -1.79 7.93 -0.81
CA ARG A 12 -2.48 9.08 -0.20
C ARG A 12 -2.82 8.83 1.27
N ALA A 13 -3.24 7.61 1.61
CA ALA A 13 -3.47 7.21 2.99
C ALA A 13 -2.16 7.17 3.80
N PHE A 14 -1.05 6.70 3.21
CA PHE A 14 0.28 6.79 3.83
C PHE A 14 0.74 8.23 4.05
N GLU A 15 0.53 9.12 3.09
CA GLU A 15 0.83 10.55 3.25
C GLU A 15 0.04 11.14 4.43
N ALA A 16 -1.26 10.82 4.54
CA ALA A 16 -2.08 11.28 5.65
C ALA A 16 -1.59 10.78 7.03
N GLU A 17 -1.14 9.52 7.10
CA GLU A 17 -0.70 8.90 8.35
C GLU A 17 0.77 9.25 8.72
N PHE A 18 1.65 9.35 7.73
CA PHE A 18 3.10 9.49 7.91
C PHE A 18 3.69 10.79 7.33
N GLY A 19 2.87 11.72 6.83
CA GLY A 19 3.34 12.99 6.28
C GLY A 19 4.14 13.83 7.29
N GLY A 20 3.81 13.72 8.59
CA GLY A 20 4.53 14.38 9.68
C GLY A 20 5.99 13.92 9.85
N ILE A 21 6.36 12.77 9.28
CA ILE A 21 7.74 12.25 9.28
C ILE A 21 8.40 12.29 7.89
N GLY A 22 7.81 13.04 6.95
CA GLY A 22 8.38 13.25 5.61
C GLY A 22 7.92 12.25 4.55
N PHE A 23 6.88 11.45 4.82
CA PHE A 23 6.30 10.60 3.78
C PHE A 23 5.68 11.46 2.68
N PRO A 24 6.02 11.25 1.40
CA PRO A 24 5.62 12.16 0.33
C PRO A 24 4.23 11.84 -0.25
N PRO A 25 3.63 12.78 -0.99
CA PRO A 25 2.37 12.54 -1.69
C PRO A 25 2.53 11.58 -2.89
N PRO A 26 1.45 10.98 -3.42
CA PRO A 26 1.52 10.01 -4.52
C PRO A 26 2.23 10.50 -5.78
N GLU A 27 2.13 11.79 -6.13
CA GLU A 27 2.79 12.38 -7.29
C GLU A 27 4.32 12.41 -7.20
N ALA A 28 4.89 12.20 -6.02
CA ALA A 28 6.33 12.14 -5.81
C ALA A 28 6.93 10.74 -6.06
N PHE A 29 6.11 9.78 -6.48
CA PHE A 29 6.53 8.41 -6.74
C PHE A 29 6.57 8.10 -8.24
N MET A 30 7.63 7.43 -8.67
CA MET A 30 7.73 6.80 -9.98
C MET A 30 7.70 5.29 -9.83
N VAL A 31 6.84 4.61 -10.60
CA VAL A 31 6.77 3.14 -10.60
C VAL A 31 7.73 2.55 -11.63
N THR A 32 8.65 1.71 -11.17
CA THR A 32 9.67 1.03 -11.99
C THR A 32 9.34 -0.44 -12.27
N GLY A 33 8.57 -1.10 -11.40
CA GLY A 33 8.20 -2.51 -11.51
C GLY A 33 6.92 -2.86 -10.76
N ARG A 34 6.29 -3.96 -11.16
CA ARG A 34 5.18 -4.60 -10.44
C ARG A 34 5.23 -6.11 -10.58
N GLU A 35 4.93 -6.80 -9.49
CA GLU A 35 4.82 -8.25 -9.43
C GLU A 35 3.63 -8.68 -8.59
N ASN A 36 2.73 -9.49 -9.17
CA ASN A 36 1.65 -10.15 -8.44
C ASN A 36 2.13 -11.54 -8.01
N THR A 37 2.03 -11.84 -6.72
CA THR A 37 2.55 -13.09 -6.15
C THR A 37 1.45 -14.11 -5.82
N GLY A 38 0.18 -13.75 -6.05
CA GLY A 38 -0.98 -14.50 -5.58
C GLY A 38 -1.32 -14.21 -4.11
N ALA A 39 -0.30 -13.99 -3.27
CA ALA A 39 -0.44 -13.55 -1.87
C ALA A 39 -0.58 -12.02 -1.72
N GLY A 40 -0.44 -11.29 -2.83
CA GLY A 40 -0.37 -9.84 -2.83
C GLY A 40 0.25 -9.28 -4.10
N ARG A 41 0.73 -8.04 -4.01
CA ARG A 41 1.41 -7.32 -5.08
C ARG A 41 2.55 -6.48 -4.52
N PHE A 42 3.73 -6.61 -5.11
CA PHE A 42 4.84 -5.68 -4.93
C PHE A 42 4.83 -4.66 -6.06
N THR A 43 5.08 -3.40 -5.70
CA THR A 43 5.26 -2.29 -6.62
C THR A 43 6.56 -1.60 -6.27
N ASP A 44 7.54 -1.66 -7.17
CA ASP A 44 8.82 -0.98 -6.99
C ASP A 44 8.64 0.52 -7.23
N LEU A 45 9.11 1.31 -6.28
CA LEU A 45 8.93 2.75 -6.23
C LEU A 45 10.28 3.46 -6.20
N VAL A 46 10.32 4.61 -6.87
CA VAL A 46 11.42 5.56 -6.73
C VAL A 46 10.84 6.89 -6.26
N SER A 47 11.40 7.42 -5.17
CA SER A 47 11.12 8.76 -4.67
C SER A 47 12.38 9.39 -4.10
N GLU A 48 12.52 10.71 -4.24
CA GLU A 48 13.62 11.47 -3.62
C GLU A 48 13.32 11.90 -2.18
N ALA A 49 12.11 11.62 -1.69
CA ALA A 49 11.70 11.98 -0.35
C ALA A 49 12.46 11.19 0.72
N GLN A 50 12.85 11.89 1.78
CA GLN A 50 13.49 11.29 2.94
C GLN A 50 12.47 11.15 4.07
N VAL A 51 12.17 9.91 4.43
CA VAL A 51 11.27 9.57 5.55
C VAL A 51 12.11 9.33 6.79
N SER A 52 11.82 10.09 7.85
CA SER A 52 12.50 9.96 9.15
C SER A 52 11.90 8.81 9.98
N HIS A 53 11.89 7.61 9.42
CA HIS A 53 11.40 6.38 10.05
C HIS A 53 12.43 5.26 9.92
N LYS A 54 12.38 4.28 10.83
CA LYS A 54 13.22 3.07 10.75
C LYS A 54 12.35 1.87 10.41
N GLY A 55 12.71 1.15 9.36
CA GLY A 55 11.97 -0.03 8.91
C GLY A 55 10.75 0.32 8.06
N PRO A 56 9.92 -0.68 7.72
CA PRO A 56 8.73 -0.48 6.89
C PRO A 56 7.65 0.33 7.61
N CYS A 57 6.96 1.20 6.87
CA CYS A 57 5.74 1.85 7.33
C CYS A 57 4.55 0.94 6.99
N GLY A 58 3.81 0.47 7.99
CA GLY A 58 2.56 -0.27 7.78
C GLY A 58 1.36 0.65 7.89
N LEU A 59 0.42 0.56 6.94
CA LEU A 59 -0.80 1.35 6.98
C LEU A 59 -1.72 0.84 8.10
N SER A 60 -2.28 1.75 8.90
CA SER A 60 -3.21 1.38 9.98
C SER A 60 -4.60 0.96 9.47
N ALA A 61 -4.92 1.26 8.20
CA ALA A 61 -6.18 0.96 7.54
C ALA A 61 -6.18 -0.38 6.81
N ILE A 62 -7.38 -0.86 6.47
CA ILE A 62 -7.62 -2.08 5.69
C ILE A 62 -8.22 -1.68 4.34
N ILE A 63 -7.75 -2.31 3.28
CA ILE A 63 -8.33 -2.19 1.94
C ILE A 63 -9.33 -3.33 1.77
N GLN A 64 -10.62 -3.04 1.88
CA GLN A 64 -11.67 -4.01 1.52
C GLN A 64 -11.82 -4.02 0.01
N MET A 65 -11.81 -5.21 -0.60
CA MET A 65 -11.98 -5.37 -2.04
C MET A 65 -12.92 -6.54 -2.30
N ASP A 66 -13.84 -6.36 -3.25
CA ASP A 66 -14.79 -7.41 -3.64
C ASP A 66 -14.04 -8.69 -4.03
N GLY A 67 -14.46 -9.81 -3.45
CA GLY A 67 -13.86 -11.12 -3.69
C GLY A 67 -12.69 -11.48 -2.76
N LEU A 68 -12.26 -10.59 -1.87
CA LEU A 68 -11.31 -10.89 -0.81
C LEU A 68 -12.04 -10.88 0.54
N GLN A 69 -12.04 -12.00 1.26
CA GLN A 69 -12.77 -12.14 2.51
C GLN A 69 -12.21 -11.23 3.61
N HIS A 70 -10.88 -11.09 3.66
CA HIS A 70 -10.19 -10.33 4.70
C HIS A 70 -9.65 -8.98 4.20
N GLY A 71 -9.71 -8.73 2.90
CA GLY A 71 -9.13 -7.54 2.28
C GLY A 71 -7.60 -7.60 2.19
N LEU A 72 -7.00 -6.44 1.97
CA LEU A 72 -5.55 -6.26 1.84
C LEU A 72 -5.03 -5.31 2.92
N GLY A 73 -3.83 -5.60 3.40
CA GLY A 73 -2.98 -4.65 4.10
C GLY A 73 -1.98 -4.01 3.15
N ALA A 74 -1.35 -2.93 3.62
CA ALA A 74 -0.32 -2.24 2.86
C ALA A 74 0.91 -1.94 3.72
N LEU A 75 2.10 -2.13 3.16
CA LEU A 75 3.37 -1.68 3.74
C LEU A 75 4.19 -0.94 2.69
N VAL A 76 4.90 0.09 3.13
CA VAL A 76 5.94 0.73 2.33
C VAL A 76 7.29 0.43 2.96
N PHE A 77 8.15 -0.24 2.20
CA PHE A 77 9.53 -0.50 2.57
C PHE A 77 10.37 0.74 2.34
N LEU A 78 11.26 1.01 3.28
CA LEU A 78 12.21 2.11 3.21
C LEU A 78 13.63 1.56 3.07
N SER A 79 14.34 1.99 2.04
CA SER A 79 15.77 1.74 1.83
C SER A 79 16.55 3.02 2.07
N GLU A 80 17.45 3.02 3.05
CA GLU A 80 18.18 4.23 3.48
C GLU A 80 17.26 5.43 3.81
N GLY A 81 16.04 5.12 4.28
CA GLY A 81 14.99 6.10 4.60
C GLY A 81 14.27 6.70 3.40
N LYS A 82 14.50 6.19 2.17
CA LYS A 82 13.70 6.51 0.98
C LYS A 82 12.68 5.40 0.72
N PRO A 83 11.44 5.72 0.32
CA PRO A 83 10.48 4.70 -0.13
C PRO A 83 11.01 3.92 -1.33
N ASP A 84 11.01 2.58 -1.22
CA ASP A 84 11.61 1.67 -2.20
C ASP A 84 10.59 0.71 -2.81
N ALA A 85 9.63 0.22 -2.01
CA ALA A 85 8.58 -0.65 -2.50
C ALA A 85 7.28 -0.48 -1.72
N LEU A 86 6.15 -0.58 -2.41
CA LEU A 86 4.83 -0.77 -1.81
C LEU A 86 4.44 -2.25 -1.95
N GLU A 87 4.11 -2.87 -0.83
CA GLU A 87 3.51 -4.19 -0.77
C GLU A 87 2.04 -4.07 -0.38
N LEU A 88 1.17 -4.62 -1.22
CA LEU A 88 -0.19 -4.98 -0.87
C LEU A 88 -0.20 -6.46 -0.52
N HIS A 89 -0.63 -6.84 0.68
CA HIS A 89 -0.61 -8.23 1.13
C HIS A 89 -1.99 -8.68 1.60
N LEU A 90 -2.29 -9.96 1.38
CA LEU A 90 -3.52 -10.60 1.86
C LEU A 90 -3.38 -11.04 3.31
N TRP A 91 -4.52 -11.23 3.98
CA TRP A 91 -4.60 -11.92 5.26
C TRP A 91 -5.36 -13.24 5.12
N GLY A 92 -4.97 -14.23 5.94
CA GLY A 92 -5.61 -15.53 5.94
C GLY A 92 -5.27 -16.35 4.69
N ASP A 93 -6.26 -17.08 4.19
CA ASP A 93 -6.13 -18.01 3.06
C ASP A 93 -6.66 -17.43 1.74
N ASP A 94 -6.88 -16.11 1.68
CA ASP A 94 -7.29 -15.43 0.45
C ASP A 94 -6.19 -15.54 -0.64
N ALA A 95 -6.62 -15.51 -1.91
CA ALA A 95 -5.73 -15.41 -3.06
C ALA A 95 -6.21 -14.30 -4.00
N TRP A 96 -5.27 -13.53 -4.54
CA TRP A 96 -5.57 -12.40 -5.43
C TRP A 96 -4.81 -12.51 -6.74
N ASP A 97 -5.54 -12.37 -7.85
CA ASP A 97 -5.01 -12.37 -9.21
C ASP A 97 -4.37 -11.03 -9.63
N GLY A 98 -4.33 -10.04 -8.73
CA GLY A 98 -3.82 -8.69 -9.00
C GLY A 98 -4.82 -7.77 -9.69
N VAL A 99 -6.05 -8.24 -9.98
CA VAL A 99 -7.10 -7.42 -10.59
C VAL A 99 -7.80 -6.59 -9.52
N GLU A 100 -7.74 -5.26 -9.67
CA GLU A 100 -8.44 -4.32 -8.80
C GLU A 100 -9.95 -4.33 -9.08
N ARG A 101 -10.68 -5.07 -8.24
CA ARG A 101 -12.15 -5.07 -8.18
C ARG A 101 -12.62 -3.87 -7.33
N PRO A 102 -13.92 -3.53 -7.27
CA PRO A 102 -14.38 -2.46 -6.40
C PRO A 102 -13.80 -2.59 -4.98
N TRP A 103 -13.24 -1.50 -4.47
CA TRP A 103 -12.54 -1.47 -3.20
C TRP A 103 -12.80 -0.17 -2.44
N LYS A 104 -12.52 -0.20 -1.14
CA LYS A 104 -12.51 0.97 -0.26
C LYS A 104 -11.47 0.80 0.85
N ILE A 105 -10.89 1.91 1.30
CA ILE A 105 -9.98 1.93 2.44
C ILE A 105 -10.81 2.29 3.68
N VAL A 106 -10.75 1.44 4.71
CA VAL A 106 -11.49 1.61 5.97
C VAL A 106 -10.54 1.55 7.17
N PRO A 107 -10.80 2.30 8.25
CA PRO A 107 -10.06 2.14 9.49
C PRO A 107 -10.10 0.68 9.97
N ARG A 108 -8.99 0.14 10.46
CA ARG A 108 -8.93 -1.26 10.93
C ARG A 108 -9.90 -1.57 12.07
N ALA A 109 -10.27 -0.57 12.87
CA ALA A 109 -11.28 -0.70 13.93
C ALA A 109 -12.69 -0.97 13.38
N GLU A 110 -12.96 -0.63 12.12
CA GLU A 110 -14.26 -0.81 11.46
C GLU A 110 -14.31 -2.07 10.58
N ALA A 111 -13.19 -2.81 10.49
CA ALA A 111 -13.08 -3.98 9.62
C ALA A 111 -13.63 -5.28 10.22
N THR A 112 -14.09 -5.28 11.48
CA THR A 112 -14.86 -6.38 12.04
C THR A 112 -16.32 -6.28 11.60
N HIS A 113 -16.82 -7.32 10.93
CA HIS A 113 -18.20 -7.57 10.49
C HIS A 113 -18.52 -7.31 9.00
N ALA A 114 -17.73 -7.89 8.09
CA ALA A 114 -18.25 -8.28 6.77
C ALA A 114 -18.33 -9.82 6.70
#